data_AF-A0A1Q3HD43-F1
#
_entry.id   AF-A0A1Q3HD43-F1
#
_cell.length_a   1.000
_cell.length_b   1.000
_cell.length_c   1.000
_cell.angle_alpha   90.00
_cell.angle_beta   90.00
_cell.angle_gamma   90.00
#
_symmetry.space_group_name_H-M   'P 1'
#
loop_
_entity.id
_entity.type
_entity.pdbx_description
1 polymer ?
#
loop_
_entity_poly.entity_id
_entity_poly.type
_entity_poly.pdbx_seq_one_letter_code
_entity_poly.pdbx_strand_id
1 'polypeptide(L)'
;MTPVRPDDVEAQQCPQCEGHWLEGEDLRRLESNVNVRFIEWRKLPAEEVQTRELACPRCEPRQVMKKVRSERDRQVLLDVCERCHGVWLDGGELRAIQEMGFVSALADVFRFVTKD
;
A
#
# COMPACT_ATOMS: atom_id res chain seq x y z
N MET A 1 -17.13 -5.54 -2.82
CA MET A 1 -16.19 -4.47 -2.41
C MET A 1 -16.98 -3.18 -2.28
N THR A 2 -16.57 -2.30 -1.39
CA THR A 2 -17.26 -1.04 -1.07
C THR A 2 -16.36 0.14 -1.44
N PRO A 3 -16.84 1.15 -2.19
CA PRO A 3 -16.05 2.35 -2.49
C PRO A 3 -15.62 3.08 -1.20
N VAL A 4 -14.35 3.48 -1.15
CA VAL A 4 -13.74 4.26 -0.06
C VAL A 4 -12.78 5.30 -0.65
N ARG A 5 -12.44 6.34 0.11
CA ARG A 5 -11.51 7.40 -0.32
C ARG A 5 -10.46 7.74 0.75
N PRO A 6 -9.51 6.83 1.05
CA PRO A 6 -8.43 7.13 1.99
C PRO A 6 -7.50 8.21 1.43
N ASP A 7 -7.34 9.31 2.16
CA ASP A 7 -6.57 10.52 1.75
C ASP A 7 -6.82 10.93 0.29
N ASP A 8 -8.11 11.02 -0.09
CA ASP A 8 -8.59 11.44 -1.41
C ASP A 8 -8.18 10.54 -2.60
N VAL A 9 -7.71 9.32 -2.32
CA VAL A 9 -7.42 8.30 -3.34
C VAL A 9 -8.63 7.39 -3.52
N GLU A 10 -9.06 7.15 -4.76
CA GLU A 10 -10.18 6.25 -5.02
C GLU A 10 -9.75 4.79 -4.79
N ALA A 11 -10.48 4.08 -3.94
CA ALA A 11 -10.23 2.68 -3.66
C ALA A 11 -11.54 1.92 -3.41
N GLN A 12 -11.46 0.60 -3.43
CA GLN A 12 -12.56 -0.27 -3.05
C GLN A 12 -12.10 -1.25 -1.99
N GLN A 13 -12.77 -1.25 -0.83
CA GLN A 13 -12.43 -2.09 0.30
C GLN A 13 -13.19 -3.42 0.27
N CYS A 14 -12.52 -4.49 0.65
CA CYS A 14 -13.13 -5.75 0.98
C CYS A 14 -13.65 -5.75 2.42
N PRO A 15 -14.95 -5.95 2.67
CA PRO A 15 -15.49 -5.95 4.03
C PRO A 15 -15.09 -7.18 4.86
N GLN A 16 -14.48 -8.21 4.25
CA GLN A 16 -14.12 -9.45 4.94
C GLN A 16 -12.68 -9.47 5.45
N CYS A 17 -11.74 -8.96 4.65
CA CYS A 17 -10.31 -8.95 5.00
C CYS A 17 -9.75 -7.54 5.16
N GLU A 18 -10.57 -6.50 4.97
CA GLU A 18 -10.17 -5.08 5.03
C GLU A 18 -9.12 -4.65 3.99
N GLY A 19 -8.78 -5.53 3.04
CA GLY A 19 -7.90 -5.22 1.91
C GLY A 19 -8.54 -4.24 0.92
N HIS A 20 -7.70 -3.56 0.14
CA HIS A 20 -8.09 -2.48 -0.75
C HIS A 20 -7.65 -2.77 -2.18
N TRP A 21 -8.58 -2.59 -3.11
CA TRP A 21 -8.31 -2.52 -4.53
C TRP A 21 -8.15 -1.06 -4.97
N LEU A 22 -7.07 -0.76 -5.68
CA LEU A 22 -6.81 0.51 -6.34
C LEU A 22 -6.66 0.28 -7.85
N GLU A 23 -7.07 1.26 -8.64
CA GLU A 23 -6.66 1.31 -10.03
C GLU A 23 -5.17 1.72 -10.11
N GLY A 24 -4.45 1.30 -11.15
CA GLY A 24 -2.99 1.44 -11.20
C GLY A 24 -2.48 2.87 -11.13
N GLU A 25 -3.27 3.86 -11.57
CA GLU A 25 -2.92 5.28 -11.47
C GLU A 25 -3.07 5.86 -10.07
N ASP A 26 -3.96 5.27 -9.25
CA ASP A 26 -4.24 5.72 -7.89
C ASP A 26 -3.16 5.29 -6.90
N LEU A 27 -2.43 4.20 -7.17
CA LEU A 27 -1.29 3.78 -6.34
C LEU A 27 -0.23 4.89 -6.23
N ARG A 28 0.12 5.52 -7.35
CA ARG A 28 1.12 6.62 -7.32
C ARG A 28 0.65 7.81 -6.50
N ARG A 29 -0.65 8.12 -6.54
CA ARG A 29 -1.23 9.21 -5.73
C ARG A 29 -1.16 8.85 -4.24
N LEU A 30 -1.50 7.61 -3.89
CA LEU A 30 -1.40 7.07 -2.53
C LEU A 30 0.04 7.19 -1.99
N GLU A 31 1.03 6.78 -2.78
CA GLU A 31 2.44 6.83 -2.40
C GLU A 31 3.01 8.27 -2.32
N SER A 32 2.27 9.29 -2.75
CA SER A 32 2.70 10.69 -2.63
C SER A 32 2.15 11.42 -1.38
N ASN A 33 1.08 10.88 -0.78
CA ASN A 33 0.45 11.47 0.41
C ASN A 33 1.07 10.85 1.68
N VAL A 34 1.77 11.64 2.48
CA VAL A 34 2.43 11.20 3.72
C VAL A 34 1.83 11.91 4.92
N ASN A 35 1.36 11.12 5.88
CA ASN A 35 0.93 11.60 7.18
C ASN A 35 2.03 11.30 8.21
N VAL A 36 2.71 12.36 8.67
CA VAL A 36 3.72 12.25 9.74
C VAL A 36 3.02 12.13 11.08
N ARG A 37 3.28 11.04 11.82
CA ARG A 37 2.69 10.79 13.14
C ARG A 37 3.73 10.75 14.24
N PHE A 38 3.36 11.22 15.43
CA PHE A 38 4.24 11.25 16.61
C PHE A 38 4.61 9.84 17.10
N ILE A 39 3.68 8.88 17.01
CA ILE A 39 3.89 7.46 17.31
C ILE A 39 3.54 6.64 16.06
N GLU A 40 4.49 5.84 15.59
CA GLU A 40 4.32 4.96 14.44
C GLU A 40 3.89 3.56 14.90
N TRP A 41 2.59 3.36 15.12
CA TRP A 41 2.03 2.02 15.39
C TRP A 41 1.56 1.38 14.09
N ARG A 42 2.51 0.85 13.31
CA ARG A 42 2.21 0.20 12.03
C ARG A 42 1.64 -1.20 12.26
N LYS A 43 0.38 -1.40 11.86
CA LYS A 43 -0.27 -2.72 11.83
C LYS A 43 -0.12 -3.31 10.44
N LEU A 44 1.06 -3.84 10.15
CA LEU A 44 1.34 -4.56 8.91
C LEU A 44 1.00 -6.05 9.07
N PRO A 45 0.41 -6.70 8.05
CA PRO A 45 0.31 -8.15 8.02
C PRO A 45 1.71 -8.79 7.97
N ALA A 46 1.84 -10.00 8.53
CA ALA A 46 3.09 -10.75 8.46
C ALA A 46 3.45 -11.10 7.00
N GLU A 47 4.74 -11.25 6.69
CA GLU A 47 5.21 -11.49 5.31
C GLU A 47 4.62 -12.78 4.72
N GLU A 48 4.34 -13.80 5.53
CA GLU A 48 3.68 -15.04 5.11
C GLU A 48 2.21 -14.84 4.72
N VAL A 49 1.57 -13.77 5.19
CA VAL A 49 0.22 -13.37 4.76
C VAL A 49 0.33 -12.62 3.44
N GLN A 50 1.22 -11.63 3.37
CA GLN A 50 1.43 -10.80 2.18
C GLN A 50 1.89 -11.60 0.95
N THR A 51 2.59 -12.71 1.15
CA THR A 51 3.12 -13.56 0.05
C THR A 51 2.11 -14.54 -0.51
N ARG A 52 0.91 -14.68 0.10
CA ARG A 52 -0.14 -15.59 -0.40
C ARG A 52 -0.61 -15.17 -1.78
N GLU A 53 -0.81 -16.14 -2.66
CA GLU A 53 -1.33 -15.87 -4.00
C GLU A 53 -2.74 -15.28 -3.94
N LEU A 54 -2.95 -14.20 -4.68
CA LEU A 54 -4.24 -13.56 -4.85
C LEU A 54 -4.60 -13.54 -6.33
N ALA A 55 -5.83 -13.95 -6.64
CA ALA A 55 -6.37 -13.83 -7.99
C ALA A 55 -7.03 -12.46 -8.18
N CYS A 56 -6.78 -11.81 -9.31
CA CYS A 56 -7.37 -10.52 -9.63
C CYS A 56 -8.91 -10.55 -9.54
N PRO A 57 -9.54 -9.69 -8.72
CA PRO A 57 -10.98 -9.65 -8.55
C PRO A 57 -11.72 -8.97 -9.73
N ARG A 58 -11.00 -8.33 -10.65
CA ARG A 58 -11.56 -7.57 -11.79
C ARG A 58 -11.53 -8.30 -13.12
N CYS A 59 -10.49 -9.10 -13.36
CA CYS A 59 -10.28 -9.71 -14.66
C CYS A 59 -11.08 -11.02 -14.80
N GLU A 60 -11.63 -11.22 -16.00
CA GLU A 60 -12.23 -12.49 -16.43
C GLU A 60 -11.54 -12.96 -17.72
N PRO A 61 -10.90 -14.15 -17.76
CA PRO A 61 -10.69 -15.04 -16.62
C PRO A 61 -9.80 -14.40 -15.54
N ARG A 62 -9.98 -14.85 -14.29
CA ARG A 62 -9.13 -14.43 -13.16
C ARG A 62 -7.71 -14.96 -13.36
N GLN A 63 -6.72 -14.19 -12.94
CA GLN A 63 -5.30 -14.54 -13.00
C GLN A 63 -4.61 -14.23 -11.67
N VAL A 64 -3.57 -14.99 -11.34
CA VAL A 64 -2.73 -14.72 -10.18
C VAL A 64 -2.04 -13.37 -10.36
N MET A 65 -2.01 -12.58 -9.29
CA MET A 65 -1.36 -11.27 -9.25
C MET A 65 0.10 -11.42 -8.86
N LYS A 66 0.94 -10.54 -9.38
CA LYS A 66 2.37 -10.52 -9.12
C LYS A 66 2.67 -9.73 -7.85
N LYS A 67 3.56 -10.28 -7.01
CA LYS A 67 4.05 -9.60 -5.82
C LYS A 67 5.13 -8.58 -6.16
N VAL A 68 4.95 -7.34 -5.73
CA VAL A 68 5.89 -6.23 -5.96
C VAL A 68 6.08 -5.47 -4.64
N ARG A 69 7.32 -5.24 -4.21
CA ARG A 69 7.56 -4.40 -3.02
C ARG A 69 7.23 -2.95 -3.33
N SER A 70 6.51 -2.26 -2.44
CA SER A 70 6.28 -0.83 -2.59
C SER A 70 7.62 -0.08 -2.62
N GLU A 71 7.70 0.94 -3.47
CA GLU A 71 8.88 1.80 -3.54
C GLU A 71 9.04 2.65 -2.27
N ARG A 72 7.92 2.97 -1.63
CA ARG A 72 7.86 3.81 -0.45
C ARG A 72 8.09 3.05 0.86
N ASP A 73 7.45 1.90 1.02
CA ASP A 73 7.70 1.02 2.18
C ASP A 73 8.03 -0.40 1.71
N ARG A 74 9.32 -0.76 1.77
CA ARG A 74 9.80 -2.07 1.34
C ARG A 74 9.26 -3.24 2.19
N GLN A 75 8.60 -2.95 3.32
CA GLN A 75 7.92 -3.95 4.16
C GLN A 75 6.51 -4.28 3.67
N VAL A 76 5.99 -3.54 2.68
CA VAL A 76 4.69 -3.78 2.03
C VAL A 76 4.90 -4.48 0.69
N LEU A 77 4.12 -5.54 0.46
CA LEU A 77 4.16 -6.35 -0.75
C LEU A 77 2.82 -6.24 -1.49
N LEU A 78 2.81 -5.41 -2.52
CA LEU A 78 1.65 -5.16 -3.36
C LEU A 78 1.35 -6.38 -4.24
N ASP A 79 0.07 -6.68 -4.40
CA ASP A 79 -0.43 -7.56 -5.45
C ASP A 79 -0.76 -6.73 -6.68
N VAL A 80 -0.06 -6.98 -7.80
CA VAL A 80 -0.24 -6.23 -9.05
C VAL A 80 -0.79 -7.14 -10.14
N CYS A 81 -1.92 -6.74 -10.73
CA CYS A 81 -2.51 -7.45 -11.86
C CYS A 81 -1.81 -7.03 -13.16
N GLU A 82 -1.10 -7.94 -13.83
CA GLU A 82 -0.37 -7.62 -15.07
C GLU A 82 -1.28 -7.41 -16.31
N ARG A 83 -2.60 -7.60 -16.20
CA ARG A 83 -3.56 -7.37 -17.31
C ARG A 83 -4.27 -6.02 -17.22
N CYS A 84 -4.87 -5.72 -16.07
CA CYS A 84 -5.61 -4.47 -15.89
C CYS A 84 -4.81 -3.42 -15.11
N HIS A 85 -3.60 -3.75 -14.65
CA HIS A 85 -2.71 -2.88 -13.87
C HIS A 85 -3.27 -2.40 -12.53
N GLY A 86 -4.42 -2.94 -12.10
CA GLY A 86 -4.94 -2.67 -10.77
C GLY A 86 -4.12 -3.38 -9.69
N VAL A 87 -4.17 -2.80 -8.50
CA VAL A 87 -3.31 -3.13 -7.37
C VAL A 87 -4.18 -3.50 -6.18
N TRP A 88 -3.79 -4.55 -5.48
CA TRP A 88 -4.38 -4.91 -4.21
C TRP A 88 -3.37 -4.72 -3.08
N LEU A 89 -3.88 -4.16 -1.98
CA LEU A 89 -3.18 -3.99 -0.72
C LEU A 89 -3.94 -4.79 0.34
N ASP A 90 -3.23 -5.58 1.13
CA ASP A 90 -3.82 -6.32 2.24
C ASP A 90 -4.28 -5.38 3.36
N GLY A 91 -5.11 -5.93 4.26
CA GLY A 91 -5.61 -5.18 5.41
C GLY A 91 -4.45 -4.58 6.23
N GLY A 92 -4.45 -3.26 6.36
CA GLY A 92 -3.43 -2.49 7.09
C GLY A 92 -2.28 -1.95 6.24
N GLU A 93 -2.01 -2.50 5.06
CA GLU A 93 -0.89 -2.08 4.20
C GLU A 93 -1.07 -0.66 3.65
N LEU A 94 -2.28 -0.32 3.21
CA LEU A 94 -2.59 1.03 2.72
C LEU A 94 -2.21 2.10 3.74
N ARG A 95 -2.59 1.88 5.00
CA ARG A 95 -2.27 2.77 6.11
C ARG A 95 -0.77 2.81 6.40
N ALA A 96 -0.09 1.68 6.29
CA ALA A 96 1.35 1.60 6.50
C ALA A 96 2.15 2.39 5.44
N ILE A 97 1.70 2.38 4.17
CA ILE A 97 2.30 3.22 3.12
C ILE A 97 2.11 4.71 3.47
N GLN A 98 0.91 5.11 3.92
CA GLN A 98 0.57 6.51 4.15
C GLN A 98 1.18 7.11 5.44
N GLU A 99 1.43 6.31 6.46
CA GLU A 99 1.94 6.78 7.75
C GLU A 99 3.46 6.72 7.82
N MET A 100 4.09 7.80 8.28
CA MET A 100 5.52 7.85 8.59
C MET A 100 5.73 8.35 10.02
N GLY A 101 6.58 7.67 10.78
CA GLY A 101 6.96 8.12 12.13
C GLY A 101 7.78 9.41 12.11
N PHE A 102 7.52 10.31 13.06
CA PHE A 102 8.25 11.58 13.21
C PHE A 102 9.76 11.39 13.33
N VAL A 103 10.20 10.35 14.05
CA VAL A 103 11.63 10.00 14.16
C VAL A 103 12.21 9.63 12.79
N SER A 104 11.48 8.84 12.00
CA SER A 104 11.89 8.45 10.64
C SER A 104 11.97 9.68 9.72
N ALA A 105 10.95 10.55 9.77
CA ALA A 105 10.92 11.78 9.00
C ALA A 105 12.10 12.72 9.37
N LEU A 106 12.40 12.88 10.66
CA LEU A 106 13.56 13.67 11.10
C LEU A 106 14.89 13.04 10.68
N ALA A 107 15.02 11.71 10.73
CA ALA A 107 16.22 11.03 10.27
C ALA A 107 16.45 11.24 8.77
N ASP A 108 15.39 11.24 7.96
CA ASP A 108 15.47 11.53 6.52
C ASP A 108 15.90 12.97 6.27
N VAL A 109 15.33 13.94 6.99
CA VAL A 109 15.75 15.35 6.93
C VAL A 109 17.20 15.50 7.35
N PHE A 110 17.62 14.86 8.45
CA PHE A 110 19.00 14.92 8.91
C PHE A 110 19.97 14.34 7.88
N ARG A 111 19.67 13.16 7.31
CA ARG A 111 20.48 12.56 6.23
C ARG A 111 20.56 13.46 4.99
N PHE A 112 19.51 14.22 4.69
CA PHE A 112 19.52 15.18 3.59
C PHE A 112 20.40 16.40 3.92
N VAL A 113 20.29 16.93 5.14
CA VAL A 113 21.01 18.13 5.59
C VAL A 113 22.50 17.87 5.86
N THR A 114 22.87 16.68 6.34
CA THR A 114 24.28 16.31 6.60
C THR A 114 24.95 15.66 5.40
N LYS A 115 24.34 15.70 4.22
CA LYS A 115 24.97 15.27 2.98
C LYS A 115 25.80 16.42 2.40
N ASP A 116 26.84 16.78 3.16
CA ASP A 116 28.06 17.50 2.75
C ASP A 116 29.24 16.87 3.51
#